data_AF-A0A3M7IGF9-F1
#
_entry.id   AF-A0A3M7IGF9-F1
#
_cell.length_a   1.000
_cell.length_b   1.000
_cell.length_c   1.000
_cell.angle_alpha   90.00
_cell.angle_beta   90.00
_cell.angle_gamma   90.00
#
_symmetry.space_group_name_H-M   'P 1'
#
loop_
_entity.id
_entity.type
_entity.pdbx_description
1 polymer ?
#
loop_
_entity_poly.entity_id
_entity_poly.type
_entity_poly.pdbx_seq_one_letter_code
_entity_poly.pdbx_strand_id
1 'polypeptide(L)'
;MGPYMMNQWSGINSITYYLTYTLQNYLGFERDLALILASVSFTQYAILSWPPYFYIDKIGRRWTIMLSSAGCSICMLIVAACLLEPTDARSAAAVAFMFLFTDAFTLGILPVSWSYSSEIQPLSTRNKATSLCIWSKSVAVLEIY
;
A
#
# COMPACT_ATOMS: atom_id res chain seq x y z
N MET A 1 8.26 -15.08 5.80
CA MET A 1 8.50 -14.98 4.34
C MET A 1 7.27 -14.51 3.60
N GLY A 2 6.16 -15.28 3.59
CA GLY A 2 4.94 -14.98 2.82
C GLY A 2 4.38 -13.54 2.94
N PRO A 3 4.19 -12.99 4.16
CA PRO A 3 3.57 -11.66 4.31
C PRO A 3 4.40 -10.51 3.72
N TYR A 4 5.73 -10.62 3.69
CA TYR A 4 6.60 -9.60 3.09
C TYR A 4 6.53 -9.60 1.57
N MET A 5 6.45 -10.80 0.96
CA MET A 5 6.27 -10.92 -0.48
C MET A 5 4.86 -10.45 -0.90
N MET A 6 3.83 -10.81 -0.14
CA MET A 6 2.45 -10.37 -0.40
C MET A 6 2.30 -8.85 -0.27
N ASN A 7 3.04 -8.21 0.65
CA ASN A 7 3.11 -6.74 0.73
C ASN A 7 3.61 -6.12 -0.58
N GLN A 8 4.65 -6.71 -1.17
CA GLN A 8 5.25 -6.21 -2.41
C GLN A 8 4.35 -6.45 -3.62
N TRP A 9 3.80 -7.65 -3.72
CA TRP A 9 2.90 -8.05 -4.80
C TRP A 9 1.55 -7.33 -4.77
N SER A 10 1.18 -6.74 -3.64
CA SER A 10 0.01 -5.87 -3.55
C SER A 10 0.15 -4.57 -4.36
N GLY A 11 1.34 -4.24 -4.89
CA GLY A 11 1.53 -3.12 -5.81
C GLY A 11 1.71 -1.75 -5.13
N ILE A 12 1.88 -1.70 -3.80
CA ILE A 12 2.06 -0.44 -3.05
C ILE A 12 3.26 0.38 -3.57
N ASN A 13 4.37 -0.28 -3.91
CA ASN A 13 5.56 0.42 -4.39
C ASN A 13 5.34 1.01 -5.79
N SER A 14 4.65 0.30 -6.67
CA SER A 14 4.29 0.81 -8.00
C SER A 14 3.43 2.07 -7.89
N ILE A 15 2.34 2.03 -7.10
CA ILE A 15 1.46 3.20 -6.93
C ILE A 15 2.22 4.37 -6.33
N THR A 16 3.03 4.13 -5.30
CA THR A 16 3.72 5.22 -4.57
C THR A 16 4.77 5.91 -5.44
N TYR A 17 5.49 5.16 -6.29
CA TYR A 17 6.49 5.73 -7.20
C TYR A 17 5.88 6.39 -8.42
N TYR A 18 4.80 5.82 -8.96
CA TYR A 18 4.17 6.33 -10.17
C TYR A 18 3.03 7.31 -9.91
N LEU A 19 2.66 7.62 -8.66
CA LEU A 19 1.54 8.51 -8.34
C LEU A 19 1.61 9.85 -9.08
N THR A 20 2.75 10.53 -9.01
CA THR A 20 2.97 11.83 -9.69
C THR A 20 2.96 11.69 -11.21
N TYR A 21 3.52 10.59 -11.72
CA TYR A 21 3.56 10.28 -13.15
C TYR A 21 2.17 9.98 -13.71
N THR A 22 1.34 9.23 -12.97
CA THR A 22 -0.03 8.91 -13.35
C THR A 22 -0.90 10.16 -13.34
N LEU A 23 -0.73 11.03 -12.34
CA LEU A 23 -1.44 12.32 -12.25
C LEU A 23 -1.07 13.29 -13.37
N GLN A 24 0.19 13.31 -13.83
CA GLN A 24 0.61 14.17 -14.94
C GLN A 24 0.18 13.62 -16.30
N ASN A 25 0.44 12.35 -16.59
CA ASN A 25 0.27 11.80 -17.93
C ASN A 25 -1.17 11.36 -18.24
N TYR A 26 -1.94 10.90 -17.23
CA TYR A 26 -3.30 10.42 -17.45
C TYR A 26 -4.38 11.44 -17.09
N LEU A 27 -4.08 12.40 -16.19
CA LEU A 27 -5.04 13.44 -15.79
C LEU A 27 -4.69 14.82 -16.36
N GLY A 28 -3.50 15.01 -16.96
CA GLY A 28 -3.11 16.28 -17.56
C GLY A 28 -2.92 17.42 -16.55
N PHE A 29 -2.78 17.10 -15.25
CA PHE A 29 -2.58 18.12 -14.23
C PHE A 29 -1.21 18.78 -14.34
N GLU A 30 -1.16 20.08 -14.02
CA GLU A 30 0.08 20.83 -13.91
C GLU A 30 1.02 20.19 -12.88
N ARG A 31 2.32 20.20 -13.17
CA ARG A 31 3.35 19.54 -12.35
C ARG A 31 3.29 19.93 -10.87
N ASP A 32 2.99 21.19 -10.57
CA ASP A 32 2.92 21.70 -9.21
C ASP A 32 1.73 21.12 -8.43
N LEU A 33 0.56 20.96 -9.07
CA LEU A 33 -0.60 20.33 -8.45
C LEU A 33 -0.37 18.83 -8.20
N ALA A 34 0.27 18.12 -9.13
CA ALA A 34 0.61 16.71 -8.95
C ALA A 34 1.59 16.48 -7.79
N LEU A 35 2.57 17.37 -7.61
CA LEU A 35 3.51 17.32 -6.48
C LEU A 35 2.82 17.60 -5.14
N ILE A 36 1.90 18.57 -5.10
CA ILE A 36 1.11 18.87 -3.90
C ILE A 36 0.24 17.66 -3.53
N LEU A 37 -0.48 17.07 -4.48
CA LEU A 37 -1.31 15.89 -4.25
C LEU A 37 -0.49 14.69 -3.76
N ALA A 38 0.69 14.46 -4.34
CA ALA A 38 1.58 13.41 -3.85
C ALA A 38 2.06 13.69 -2.41
N SER A 39 2.46 14.92 -2.10
CA SER A 39 2.87 15.31 -0.74
C SER A 39 1.74 15.12 0.28
N VAL A 40 0.50 15.41 -0.12
CA VAL A 40 -0.70 15.14 0.69
C VAL A 40 -0.89 13.64 0.92
N SER A 41 -0.71 12.80 -0.10
CA SER A 41 -0.82 11.33 0.04
C SER A 41 0.18 10.77 1.04
N PHE A 42 1.42 11.25 1.02
CA PHE A 42 2.45 10.85 1.98
C PHE A 42 2.16 11.34 3.39
N THR A 43 1.60 12.55 3.53
CA THR A 43 1.20 13.08 4.84
C THR A 43 0.05 12.28 5.43
N GLN A 44 -0.95 11.94 4.60
CA GLN A 44 -2.07 11.08 4.96
C GLN A 44 -1.58 9.69 5.36
N TYR A 45 -0.67 9.10 4.60
CA TYR A 45 -0.01 7.83 4.92
C TYR A 45 0.68 7.87 6.29
N ALA A 46 1.40 8.95 6.60
CA ALA A 46 2.07 9.12 7.89
C ALA A 46 1.07 9.19 9.06
N ILE A 47 -0.05 9.90 8.88
CA ILE A 47 -1.11 10.03 9.91
C ILE A 47 -1.82 8.70 10.12
N LEU A 48 -2.20 8.00 9.03
CA LEU A 48 -2.88 6.71 9.09
C LEU A 48 -1.99 5.56 9.57
N SER A 49 -0.68 5.76 9.71
CA SER A 49 0.19 4.78 10.37
C SER A 49 -0.04 4.68 11.88
N TRP A 50 -0.72 5.65 12.52
CA TRP A 50 -0.91 5.67 13.99
C TRP A 50 -2.12 4.86 14.49
N PRO A 51 -3.32 4.92 13.88
CA PRO A 51 -4.49 4.14 14.29
C PRO A 51 -4.30 2.62 14.40
N PRO A 52 -3.53 1.94 13.52
CA PRO A 52 -3.47 0.48 13.57
C PRO A 52 -2.84 -0.04 14.86
N TYR A 53 -2.01 0.75 15.56
CA TYR A 53 -1.48 0.38 16.88
C TYR A 53 -2.57 0.11 17.93
N PHE A 54 -3.70 0.83 17.87
CA PHE A 54 -4.80 0.66 18.83
C PHE A 54 -5.84 -0.36 18.37
N TYR A 55 -6.01 -0.55 17.05
CA TYR A 55 -7.06 -1.39 16.48
C TYR A 55 -6.64 -2.85 16.25
N ILE A 56 -5.34 -3.11 16.03
CA ILE A 56 -4.84 -4.45 15.69
C ILE A 56 -5.10 -5.48 16.79
N ASP A 57 -4.97 -5.09 18.06
CA ASP A 57 -5.12 -6.02 19.18
C ASP A 57 -6.59 -6.39 19.45
N LYS A 58 -7.56 -5.59 18.99
CA LYS A 58 -8.99 -5.85 19.19
C LYS A 58 -9.67 -6.61 18.03
N ILE A 59 -9.30 -6.31 16.78
CA ILE A 59 -9.96 -6.86 15.58
C ILE A 59 -9.43 -8.25 15.22
N GLY A 60 -8.21 -8.59 15.65
CA GLY A 60 -7.56 -9.86 15.35
C GLY A 60 -6.87 -9.85 13.98
N ARG A 61 -5.62 -10.32 13.98
CA ARG A 61 -4.65 -10.16 12.86
C ARG A 61 -5.10 -10.76 11.53
N ARG A 62 -5.88 -11.85 11.57
CA ARG A 62 -6.37 -12.54 10.37
C ARG A 62 -7.46 -11.74 9.65
N TRP A 63 -8.38 -11.14 10.39
CA TRP A 63 -9.47 -10.35 9.84
C TRP A 63 -8.96 -9.04 9.26
N THR A 64 -7.98 -8.40 9.91
CA THR A 64 -7.38 -7.16 9.41
C THR A 64 -6.71 -7.36 8.03
N ILE A 65 -5.99 -8.46 7.82
CA ILE A 65 -5.38 -8.77 6.52
C ILE A 65 -6.45 -9.03 5.46
N MET A 66 -7.47 -9.84 5.78
CA MET A 66 -8.53 -10.18 4.82
C MET A 66 -9.33 -8.94 4.41
N LEU A 67 -9.73 -8.09 5.37
CA LEU A 67 -10.52 -6.89 5.12
C LEU A 67 -9.73 -5.85 4.31
N SER A 68 -8.45 -5.65 4.65
CA SER A 68 -7.55 -4.78 3.90
C SER A 68 -7.30 -5.30 2.48
N SER A 69 -7.07 -6.61 2.31
CA SER A 69 -6.89 -7.19 0.97
C SER A 69 -8.13 -7.05 0.07
N ALA A 70 -9.34 -7.20 0.65
CA ALA A 70 -10.58 -6.96 -0.07
C ALA A 70 -10.74 -5.49 -0.47
N GLY A 71 -10.45 -4.56 0.46
CA GLY A 71 -10.46 -3.12 0.17
C GLY A 71 -9.47 -2.72 -0.92
N CYS A 72 -8.25 -3.25 -0.87
CA CYS A 72 -7.22 -3.04 -1.89
C CYS A 72 -7.63 -3.59 -3.25
N SER A 73 -8.23 -4.78 -3.31
CA SER A 73 -8.71 -5.39 -4.55
C SER A 73 -9.82 -4.56 -5.21
N ILE A 74 -10.80 -4.10 -4.42
CA ILE A 74 -11.90 -3.26 -4.92
C ILE A 74 -11.36 -1.91 -5.42
N CYS A 75 -10.48 -1.27 -4.67
CA CYS A 75 -9.91 0.01 -5.09
C CYS A 75 -9.07 -0.12 -6.37
N MET A 76 -8.27 -1.18 -6.51
CA MET A 76 -7.50 -1.45 -7.74
C MET A 76 -8.39 -1.68 -8.95
N LEU A 77 -9.52 -2.39 -8.81
CA LEU A 77 -10.49 -2.58 -9.89
C LEU A 77 -11.10 -1.24 -10.32
N ILE A 78 -11.42 -0.37 -9.38
CA ILE A 78 -12.00 0.95 -9.67
C ILE A 78 -10.98 1.88 -10.34
N VAL A 79 -9.72 1.87 -9.87
CA VAL A 79 -8.62 2.64 -10.50
C VAL A 79 -8.38 2.15 -11.93
N ALA A 80 -8.36 0.84 -12.15
CA ALA A 80 -8.22 0.27 -13.49
C ALA A 80 -9.40 0.64 -14.42
N ALA A 81 -10.64 0.64 -13.90
CA ALA A 81 -11.81 1.06 -14.66
C ALA A 81 -11.80 2.57 -15.00
N CYS A 82 -11.31 3.42 -14.10
CA CYS A 82 -11.16 4.86 -14.35
C CYS A 82 -10.12 5.18 -15.43
N LEU A 83 -9.07 4.36 -15.55
CA LEU A 83 -7.99 4.56 -16.52
C LEU A 83 -8.38 4.24 -17.97
N LEU A 84 -9.50 3.53 -18.21
CA LEU A 84 -9.95 3.16 -19.55
C LEU A 84 -10.64 4.31 -20.32
N GLU A 85 -11.33 5.22 -19.61
CA GLU A 85 -12.02 6.37 -20.21
C GLU A 85 -11.72 7.65 -19.41
N PRO A 86 -10.70 8.44 -19.83
CA PRO A 86 -10.35 9.67 -19.14
C PRO A 86 -11.42 10.73 -19.38
N THR A 87 -12.17 11.06 -18.33
CA THR A 87 -13.13 12.18 -18.28
C THR A 87 -12.82 12.96 -17.01
N ASP A 88 -12.96 14.29 -17.01
CA ASP A 88 -12.59 15.15 -15.86
C ASP A 88 -13.19 14.70 -14.52
N ALA A 89 -14.44 14.21 -14.52
CA ALA A 89 -15.11 13.67 -13.34
C ALA A 89 -14.52 12.33 -12.85
N ARG A 90 -14.08 11.48 -13.79
CA ARG A 90 -13.44 10.18 -13.50
C ARG A 90 -12.00 10.35 -13.04
N SER A 91 -11.31 11.34 -13.57
CA SER A 91 -9.98 11.76 -13.12
C SER A 91 -9.98 12.07 -11.62
N ALA A 92 -10.90 12.93 -11.15
CA ALA A 92 -11.03 13.23 -9.72
C ALA A 92 -11.36 11.99 -8.87
N ALA A 93 -12.22 11.09 -9.37
CA ALA A 93 -12.53 9.84 -8.71
C ALA A 93 -11.31 8.91 -8.62
N ALA A 94 -10.51 8.80 -9.69
CA ALA A 94 -9.28 7.98 -9.70
C ALA A 94 -8.31 8.41 -8.62
N VAL A 95 -8.10 9.72 -8.43
CA VAL A 95 -7.25 10.24 -7.36
C VAL A 95 -7.80 9.85 -5.99
N ALA A 96 -9.11 10.03 -5.74
CA ALA A 96 -9.74 9.67 -4.48
C ALA A 96 -9.62 8.16 -4.16
N PHE A 97 -9.77 7.30 -5.16
CA PHE A 97 -9.61 5.85 -4.99
C PHE A 97 -8.14 5.42 -4.83
N MET A 98 -7.18 6.15 -5.40
CA MET A 98 -5.75 5.94 -5.12
C MET A 98 -5.41 6.28 -3.65
N PHE A 99 -5.95 7.38 -3.11
CA PHE A 99 -5.81 7.72 -1.69
C PHE A 99 -6.44 6.65 -0.78
N LEU A 100 -7.66 6.22 -1.08
CA LEU A 100 -8.34 5.15 -0.33
C LEU A 100 -7.59 3.82 -0.39
N PHE A 101 -6.97 3.50 -1.53
CA PHE A 101 -6.10 2.33 -1.64
C PHE A 101 -4.89 2.45 -0.69
N THR A 102 -4.19 3.59 -0.70
CA THR A 102 -3.05 3.79 0.20
C THR A 102 -3.47 3.73 1.67
N ASP A 103 -4.64 4.25 2.01
CA ASP A 103 -5.18 4.20 3.38
C ASP A 103 -5.51 2.79 3.83
N ALA A 104 -6.26 2.05 3.01
CA ALA A 104 -6.65 0.67 3.29
C ALA A 104 -5.42 -0.24 3.42
N PHE A 105 -4.36 0.04 2.65
CA PHE A 105 -3.10 -0.68 2.72
C PHE A 105 -2.32 -0.38 4.01
N THR A 106 -2.26 0.90 4.40
CA THR A 106 -1.55 1.37 5.60
C THR A 106 -2.21 0.86 6.89
N LEU A 107 -3.53 0.78 6.91
CA LEU A 107 -4.29 0.33 8.08
C LEU A 107 -4.26 -1.20 8.29
N GLY A 108 -3.90 -1.98 7.27
CA GLY A 108 -4.01 -3.44 7.33
C GLY A 108 -2.73 -4.19 7.05
N ILE A 109 -2.43 -4.42 5.77
CA ILE A 109 -1.35 -5.30 5.34
C ILE A 109 0.02 -4.82 5.81
N LEU A 110 0.23 -3.50 5.90
CA LEU A 110 1.51 -2.93 6.28
C LEU A 110 1.90 -3.27 7.74
N PRO A 111 1.24 -2.75 8.80
CA PRO A 111 1.62 -2.98 10.19
C PRO A 111 1.55 -4.46 10.60
N VAL A 112 0.56 -5.20 10.09
CA VAL A 112 0.39 -6.61 10.44
C VAL A 112 1.53 -7.45 9.89
N SER A 113 2.02 -7.20 8.68
CA SER A 113 3.08 -8.04 8.10
C SER A 113 4.43 -7.89 8.80
N TRP A 114 4.74 -6.71 9.35
CA TRP A 114 5.95 -6.49 10.13
C TRP A 114 5.86 -7.16 11.51
N SER A 115 4.76 -6.98 12.21
CA SER A 115 4.56 -7.56 13.55
C SER A 115 4.35 -9.08 13.52
N TYR A 116 3.77 -9.61 12.44
CA TYR A 116 3.54 -11.04 12.28
C TYR A 116 4.84 -11.81 12.06
N SER A 117 5.86 -11.22 11.44
CA SER A 117 7.15 -11.91 11.28
C SER A 117 7.84 -12.17 12.62
N SER A 118 7.80 -11.23 13.55
CA SER A 118 8.45 -11.40 14.84
C SER A 118 7.78 -12.44 15.73
N GLU A 119 6.51 -12.77 15.49
CA GLU A 119 5.72 -13.70 16.31
C GLU A 119 5.83 -15.16 15.90
N ILE A 120 6.04 -15.43 14.60
CA ILE A 120 6.12 -16.81 14.10
C ILE A 120 7.50 -17.45 14.30
N GLN A 121 8.50 -16.69 14.76
CA GLN A 121 9.89 -17.14 14.78
C GLN A 121 10.34 -17.51 16.20
N PRO A 122 10.94 -18.70 16.42
CA PRO A 122 11.50 -19.06 17.71
C PRO A 122 12.71 -18.17 18.05
N LEU A 123 12.91 -17.88 19.33
CA LEU A 123 13.87 -16.90 19.85
C LEU A 123 15.31 -17.10 19.35
N SER A 124 15.72 -18.36 19.10
CA SER A 124 17.09 -18.71 18.68
C SER A 124 17.40 -18.42 17.20
N THR A 125 16.41 -18.45 16.31
CA THR A 125 16.58 -18.23 14.86
C THR A 125 15.88 -16.98 14.34
N ARG A 126 15.30 -16.16 15.23
CA ARG A 126 14.61 -14.91 14.88
C ARG A 126 15.45 -14.03 13.96
N ASN A 127 16.69 -13.74 14.31
CA ASN A 127 17.52 -12.82 13.52
C ASN A 127 17.83 -13.39 12.12
N LYS A 128 18.06 -14.71 12.00
CA LYS A 128 18.36 -15.35 10.72
C LYS A 128 17.16 -15.32 9.78
N ALA A 129 15.98 -15.65 10.30
CA ALA A 129 14.77 -15.64 9.48
C ALA A 129 14.19 -14.23 9.26
N THR A 130 14.44 -13.23 10.11
CA THR A 130 14.09 -11.84 9.77
C THR A 130 14.98 -11.31 8.64
N SER A 131 16.27 -11.64 8.63
CA SER A 131 17.17 -11.23 7.55
C SER A 131 16.79 -11.86 6.20
N LEU A 132 16.39 -13.13 6.19
CA LEU A 132 15.87 -13.79 4.99
C LEU A 132 14.54 -13.18 4.50
N CYS A 133 13.64 -12.82 5.41
CA CYS A 133 12.39 -12.11 5.08
C CYS A 133 12.67 -10.77 4.40
N ILE A 134 13.59 -9.98 4.95
CA ILE A 134 13.95 -8.66 4.41
C ILE A 134 14.65 -8.81 3.06
N TRP A 135 15.56 -9.77 2.93
CA TRP A 135 16.23 -10.05 1.66
C TRP A 135 15.23 -10.44 0.56
N SER A 136 14.29 -11.34 0.86
CA SER A 136 13.23 -11.74 -0.06
C SER A 136 12.33 -10.56 -0.47
N LYS A 137 12.01 -9.65 0.47
CA LYS A 137 11.30 -8.41 0.18
C LYS A 137 12.08 -7.54 -0.82
N SER A 138 13.37 -7.35 -0.60
CA SER A 138 14.21 -6.50 -1.45
C SER A 138 14.38 -7.07 -2.86
N VAL A 139 14.49 -8.39 -3.01
CA VAL A 139 14.51 -9.04 -4.32
C VAL A 139 13.23 -8.77 -5.09
N ALA A 140 12.06 -8.92 -4.45
CA ALA A 140 10.78 -8.65 -5.09
C ALA A 140 10.58 -7.17 -5.48
N VAL A 141 11.29 -6.23 -4.82
CA VAL A 141 11.29 -4.82 -5.23
C VAL A 141 12.09 -4.62 -6.52
N LEU A 142 13.23 -5.30 -6.65
CA LEU A 142 14.10 -5.18 -7.82
C LEU A 142 13.41 -5.66 -9.11
N GLU A 143 12.49 -6.62 -9.02
CA GLU A 143 11.72 -7.11 -10.18
C GLU A 143 10.63 -6.15 -10.66
N ILE A 144 10.32 -5.10 -9.89
CA ILE A 144 9.27 -4.11 -10.20
C ILE A 144 9.86 -2.83 -10.86
N TYR A 145 11.19 -2.70 -10.86
CA TYR A 145 11.94 -1.66 -11.58
C TYR A 145 12.37 -2.15 -12.97
#